data_AF-A0A7H0HLP9-F1
#
_entry.id   AF-A0A7H0HLP9-F1
#
_cell.length_a   1.000
_cell.length_b   1.000
_cell.length_c   1.000
_cell.angle_alpha   90.00
_cell.angle_beta   90.00
_cell.angle_gamma   90.00
#
_symmetry.space_group_name_H-M   'P 1'
#
loop_
_entity.id
_entity.type
_entity.pdbx_description
1 polymer ?
#
loop_
_entity_poly.entity_id
_entity_poly.type
_entity_poly.pdbx_seq_one_letter_code
_entity_poly.pdbx_strand_id
1 'polypeptide(L)'
;MLVAIGLLVMGLAAAGWGAAFLFNLRGATDRAVARRNAVRTIMAARTSDLSLAEPSLLGAWFFRLVGGVLLPAGLFIALIGLAFTIAGAP
;
A
#
# COMPACT_ATOMS: atom_id res chain seq x y z
N MET A 1 23.37 -9.29 -9.55
CA MET A 1 23.66 -8.34 -8.44
C MET A 1 22.75 -7.10 -8.40
N LEU A 2 22.66 -6.25 -9.44
CA LEU A 2 21.77 -5.07 -9.41
C LEU A 2 20.28 -5.44 -9.24
N VAL A 3 19.86 -6.56 -9.83
CA VAL A 3 18.49 -7.09 -9.71
C VAL A 3 18.20 -7.49 -8.25
N ALA A 4 19.13 -8.18 -7.59
CA ALA A 4 18.99 -8.60 -6.19
C ALA A 4 18.87 -7.40 -5.22
N ILE A 5 19.69 -6.35 -5.44
CA ILE A 5 19.58 -5.09 -4.68
C ILE A 5 18.25 -4.40 -4.99
N GLY A 6 17.80 -4.40 -6.25
CA GLY A 6 16.50 -3.87 -6.63
C GLY A 6 15.34 -4.55 -5.90
N LEU A 7 15.37 -5.90 -5.82
CA LEU A 7 14.39 -6.68 -5.06
C LEU A 7 14.43 -6.35 -3.57
N LEU A 8 15.62 -6.23 -2.98
CA LEU A 8 15.80 -5.83 -1.58
C LEU A 8 15.15 -4.47 -1.29
N VAL A 9 15.48 -3.46 -2.08
CA VAL A 9 14.97 -2.09 -1.91
C VAL A 9 13.46 -2.04 -2.13
N MET A 10 12.96 -2.71 -3.16
CA MET A 10 11.53 -2.76 -3.48
C MET A 10 10.73 -3.49 -2.40
N GLY A 11 11.25 -4.59 -1.86
CA GLY A 11 10.66 -5.32 -0.75
C GLY A 11 10.58 -4.47 0.52
N LEU A 12 11.66 -3.76 0.87
CA LEU A 12 11.67 -2.85 2.02
C LEU A 12 10.69 -1.69 1.85
N ALA A 13 10.61 -1.10 0.65
CA ALA A 13 9.66 -0.03 0.35
C ALA A 13 8.21 -0.52 0.47
N ALA A 14 7.90 -1.69 -0.07
CA ALA A 14 6.58 -2.32 0.02
C ALA A 14 6.22 -2.67 1.48
N ALA A 15 7.17 -3.21 2.25
CA ALA A 15 6.98 -3.51 3.66
C ALA A 15 6.75 -2.24 4.50
N GLY A 16 7.51 -1.17 4.24
CA GLY A 16 7.35 0.12 4.90
C GLY A 16 5.99 0.76 4.61
N TRP A 17 5.54 0.71 3.36
CA TRP A 17 4.19 1.13 2.98
C TRP A 17 3.13 0.24 3.65
N GLY A 18 3.31 -1.07 3.63
CA GLY A 18 2.42 -2.02 4.27
C GLY A 18 2.23 -1.75 5.77
N ALA A 19 3.34 -1.52 6.48
CA ALA A 19 3.36 -1.14 7.88
C ALA A 19 2.67 0.19 8.14
N ALA A 20 2.90 1.20 7.29
CA ALA A 20 2.26 2.50 7.43
C ALA A 20 0.73 2.41 7.36
N PHE A 21 0.19 1.60 6.43
CA PHE A 21 -1.25 1.39 6.31
C PHE A 21 -1.83 0.46 7.37
N LEU A 22 -1.13 -0.63 7.71
CA LEU A 22 -1.60 -1.59 8.71
C LEU A 22 -1.71 -0.95 10.10
N PHE A 23 -0.65 -0.27 10.54
CA PHE A 23 -0.58 0.38 11.85
C PHE A 23 -1.07 1.82 11.85
N ASN A 24 -1.56 2.33 10.72
CA ASN A 24 -1.99 3.72 10.55
C ASN A 24 -0.92 4.74 11.00
N LEU A 25 0.34 4.50 10.65
CA LEU A 25 1.43 5.40 11.02
C LEU A 25 1.18 6.80 10.43
N ARG A 26 1.25 7.82 11.28
CA ARG A 26 0.97 9.23 10.92
C ARG A 26 -0.41 9.46 10.29
N GLY A 27 -1.39 8.58 10.53
CA GLY A 27 -2.71 8.70 9.92
C GLY A 27 -2.72 8.38 8.41
N ALA A 28 -1.77 7.57 7.93
CA ALA A 28 -1.66 7.22 6.50
C ALA A 28 -2.97 6.64 5.94
N THR A 29 -3.63 5.79 6.72
CA THR A 29 -4.91 5.18 6.34
C THR A 29 -6.02 6.23 6.31
N ASP A 30 -6.07 7.11 7.30
CA ASP A 30 -7.09 8.16 7.38
C ASP A 30 -6.95 9.18 6.24
N ARG A 31 -5.71 9.55 5.89
CA ARG A 31 -5.43 10.42 4.73
C ARG A 31 -5.83 9.77 3.42
N ALA A 32 -5.59 8.47 3.26
CA ALA A 32 -5.96 7.75 2.05
C ALA A 32 -7.48 7.63 1.90
N VAL A 33 -8.20 7.37 3.00
CA VAL A 33 -9.66 7.39 3.03
C VAL A 33 -10.19 8.80 2.69
N ALA A 34 -9.66 9.85 3.34
CA ALA A 34 -10.06 11.23 3.08
C ALA A 34 -9.85 11.63 1.61
N ARG A 35 -8.69 11.29 1.04
CA ARG A 35 -8.38 11.55 -0.38
C ARG A 35 -9.34 10.83 -1.31
N ARG A 36 -9.68 9.58 -1.02
CA ARG A 36 -10.63 8.81 -1.84
C ARG A 36 -12.03 9.40 -1.78
N ASN A 37 -12.48 9.80 -0.59
CA ASN A 37 -13.78 10.45 -0.43
C ASN A 37 -13.83 11.78 -1.19
N ALA A 38 -12.76 12.58 -1.13
CA ALA A 38 -12.67 13.82 -1.89
C ALA A 38 -12.72 13.60 -3.42
N VAL A 39 -12.07 12.54 -3.93
CA VAL A 39 -12.16 12.20 -5.36
C VAL A 39 -13.57 11.77 -5.74
N ARG A 40 -14.25 11.00 -4.89
CA ARG A 40 -15.63 10.56 -5.12
C ARG A 40 -16.62 11.71 -5.12
N THR A 41 -16.50 12.66 -4.20
CA THR A 41 -17.37 13.84 -4.16
C THR A 41 -17.19 14.71 -5.41
N ILE A 42 -15.94 14.92 -5.85
CA ILE A 42 -15.66 15.62 -7.12
C ILE A 42 -16.28 14.87 -8.30
N MET A 43 -16.12 13.54 -8.35
CA MET A 43 -16.66 12.75 -9.44
C MET A 43 -18.19 12.77 -9.45
N ALA A 44 -18.84 12.62 -8.30
CA ALA A 44 -20.30 12.70 -8.13
C ALA A 44 -20.83 14.06 -8.63
N ALA A 45 -20.14 15.16 -8.29
CA ALA A 45 -20.50 16.49 -8.77
C ALA A 45 -20.35 16.62 -10.30
N ARG A 46 -19.36 15.94 -10.90
CA ARG A 46 -19.08 15.98 -12.34
C ARG A 46 -20.04 15.12 -13.17
N THR A 47 -20.46 13.97 -12.65
CA THR A 47 -21.31 13.00 -13.36
C THR A 47 -22.79 13.09 -12.96
N SER A 48 -23.12 13.90 -11.95
CA SER A 48 -24.45 13.96 -11.33
C SER A 48 -24.93 12.60 -10.79
N ASP A 49 -23.99 11.68 -10.55
CA ASP A 49 -24.27 10.34 -10.06
C ASP A 49 -24.20 10.34 -8.53
N LEU A 50 -25.39 10.38 -7.92
CA LEU A 50 -25.57 10.42 -6.47
C LEU A 50 -25.13 9.12 -5.78
N SER A 51 -24.98 7.99 -6.51
CA SER A 51 -24.49 6.73 -5.93
C SER A 51 -23.02 6.83 -5.48
N LEU A 52 -22.25 7.74 -6.06
CA LEU A 52 -20.86 8.01 -5.64
C LEU A 52 -20.76 8.73 -4.29
N ALA A 53 -21.85 9.33 -3.81
CA ALA A 53 -21.96 9.94 -2.49
C ALA A 53 -22.34 8.93 -1.40
N GLU A 54 -22.76 7.71 -1.77
CA GLU A 54 -23.03 6.65 -0.79
C GLU A 54 -21.72 6.23 -0.08
N PRO A 55 -21.78 5.97 1.24
CA PRO A 55 -20.61 5.58 2.00
C PRO A 55 -20.03 4.26 1.44
N SER A 56 -18.80 4.29 0.92
CA SER A 56 -18.15 3.04 0.49
C SER A 56 -17.97 2.10 1.68
N LEU A 57 -18.35 0.84 1.47
CA LEU A 57 -17.94 -0.28 2.33
C LEU A 57 -16.41 -0.42 2.47
N LEU A 58 -15.66 0.08 1.48
CA LEU A 58 -14.20 0.11 1.49
C LEU A 58 -13.66 1.33 2.27
N GLY A 59 -13.79 1.28 3.60
CA GLY A 59 -13.22 2.28 4.53
C GLY A 59 -11.76 2.01 4.93
N ALA A 60 -11.35 2.53 6.09
CA ALA A 60 -10.00 2.36 6.65
C ALA A 60 -9.55 0.89 6.77
N TRP A 61 -10.51 -0.03 6.98
CA TRP A 61 -10.26 -1.45 7.09
C TRP A 61 -9.67 -2.06 5.80
N PHE A 62 -10.09 -1.59 4.62
CA PHE A 62 -9.52 -2.07 3.35
C PHE A 62 -8.03 -1.74 3.24
N PHE A 63 -7.66 -0.50 3.54
CA PHE A 63 -6.25 -0.07 3.51
C PHE A 63 -5.42 -0.84 4.54
N ARG A 64 -5.98 -1.12 5.71
CA ARG A 64 -5.34 -1.98 6.71
C ARG A 64 -5.13 -3.40 6.22
N LEU A 65 -6.11 -4.01 5.55
CA LEU A 65 -5.94 -5.34 4.94
C LEU A 65 -4.86 -5.34 3.87
N VAL A 66 -4.88 -4.35 2.96
CA VAL A 66 -3.85 -4.20 1.94
C VAL A 66 -2.47 -4.05 2.59
N GLY A 67 -2.37 -3.23 3.63
CA GLY A 67 -1.14 -3.08 4.40
C GLY A 67 -0.70 -4.38 5.08
N GLY A 68 -1.65 -5.15 5.60
CA GLY A 68 -1.44 -6.46 6.22
C GLY A 68 -0.95 -7.53 5.26
N VAL A 69 -1.28 -7.43 3.97
CA VAL A 69 -0.74 -8.31 2.92
C VAL A 69 0.59 -7.78 2.39
N LEU A 70 0.72 -6.45 2.18
CA LEU A 70 1.93 -5.82 1.67
C LEU A 70 3.13 -5.97 2.61
N LEU A 71 2.89 -5.92 3.93
CA LEU A 71 3.96 -6.04 4.92
C LEU A 71 4.70 -7.39 4.82
N PRO A 72 4.03 -8.55 4.98
CA PRO A 72 4.70 -9.85 4.88
C PRO A 72 5.20 -10.13 3.46
N ALA A 73 4.46 -9.75 2.41
CA ALA A 73 4.90 -9.94 1.03
C ALA A 73 6.16 -9.10 0.71
N GLY A 74 6.20 -7.85 1.14
CA GLY A 74 7.35 -6.98 1.00
C GLY A 74 8.56 -7.49 1.76
N LEU A 75 8.36 -7.97 3.00
CA LEU A 75 9.44 -8.57 3.80
C LEU A 75 10.01 -9.82 3.11
N PHE A 76 9.13 -10.67 2.58
CA PHE A 76 9.53 -11.88 1.86
C PHE A 76 10.36 -11.55 0.61
N ILE A 77 9.93 -10.58 -0.19
CA ILE A 77 10.68 -10.10 -1.37
C ILE A 77 12.04 -9.51 -0.94
N ALA A 78 12.08 -8.74 0.14
CA ALA A 78 13.31 -8.18 0.66
C ALA A 78 14.31 -9.26 1.09
N LEU A 79 13.82 -10.31 1.76
CA LEU A 79 14.64 -11.45 2.17
C LEU A 79 15.18 -12.25 0.98
N ILE A 80 14.39 -12.42 -0.07
CA ILE A 80 14.86 -13.04 -1.34
C ILE A 80 15.97 -12.19 -1.97
N GLY A 81 15.76 -10.88 -2.07
CA GLY A 81 16.76 -9.94 -2.59
C GLY A 81 18.05 -9.96 -1.76
N LEU A 82 17.92 -10.01 -0.43
CA LEU A 82 19.06 -10.14 0.48
C LEU A 82 19.82 -11.45 0.25
N ALA A 83 19.10 -12.57 0.19
CA ALA A 83 19.68 -13.89 -0.02
C ALA A 83 20.47 -13.95 -1.34
N PHE A 84 19.92 -13.43 -2.43
CA PHE A 84 20.63 -13.38 -3.72
C PHE A 84 21.82 -12.43 -3.70
N THR A 85 21.74 -11.31 -2.98
CA THR A 85 22.86 -10.36 -2.83
C THR A 85 24.03 -11.02 -2.08
N ILE A 86 23.75 -11.75 -1.00
CA ILE A 86 24.77 -12.42 -0.18
C ILE A 86 25.33 -13.66 -0.89
N ALA A 87 24.48 -14.41 -1.62
CA ALA A 87 24.89 -15.62 -2.32
C ALA A 87 25.68 -15.36 -3.63
N GLY A 88 25.80 -14.10 -4.07
CA GLY A 88 26.44 -13.77 -5.33
C GLY A 88 25.71 -14.30 -6.56
N ALA A 89 24.42 -14.65 -6.41
CA ALA A 89 23.59 -15.12 -7.51
C ALA A 89 23.29 -13.96 -8.50
N PRO A 90 23.21 -14.24 -9.81
CA PRO A 90 23.02 -13.22 -10.84
C PRO A 90 21.75 -12.37 -10.63
#